data_AF-A0A073INW5-F1
#
_entry.id   AF-A0A073INW5-F1
#
_cell.length_a   1.000
_cell.length_b   1.000
_cell.length_c   1.000
_cell.angle_alpha   90.00
_cell.angle_beta   90.00
_cell.angle_gamma   90.00
#
_symmetry.space_group_name_H-M   'P 1'
#
loop_
_entity.id
_entity.type
_entity.pdbx_description
1 polymer ?
#
loop_
_entity_poly.entity_id
_entity_poly.type
_entity_poly.pdbx_seq_one_letter_code
_entity_poly.pdbx_strand_id
1 'polypeptide(L)'
;MDGEEGRVQIYTGCGKGKSTAAFGLAMRCAGNGGRVFVIQFQKARECGEHRSAEKLGVSVTRCAGGRGSSPCARRCPLLSAAFDIFERQSADLLILDEIMAAIRHGCVSLSDALALLSARPRGAELVMTGRGAPEALIERADLVTEMKKIKHYYDEGIPARRGVEF
;
A
#
# COMPACT_ATOMS: atom_id res chain seq x y z
N MET A 1 -5.45 -18.05 8.92
CA MET A 1 -6.51 -17.49 9.78
C MET A 1 -7.82 -18.12 9.30
N ASP A 2 -8.29 -19.17 9.96
CA ASP A 2 -9.40 -19.96 9.43
C ASP A 2 -10.74 -19.34 9.82
N GLY A 3 -11.45 -18.79 8.84
CA GLY A 3 -12.87 -18.43 8.94
C GLY A 3 -13.21 -16.96 9.19
N GLU A 4 -12.23 -16.07 9.40
CA GLU A 4 -12.48 -14.63 9.55
C GLU A 4 -12.54 -13.91 8.20
N GLU A 5 -13.50 -12.99 8.07
CA GLU A 5 -13.65 -12.15 6.88
C GLU A 5 -12.62 -11.01 6.92
N GLY A 6 -11.74 -10.96 5.93
CA GLY A 6 -10.76 -9.88 5.79
C GLY A 6 -11.45 -8.55 5.53
N ARG A 7 -10.78 -7.46 5.90
CA ARG A 7 -11.27 -6.09 5.78
C ARG A 7 -10.47 -5.29 4.75
N VAL A 8 -11.02 -4.15 4.36
CA VAL A 8 -10.39 -3.14 3.51
C VAL A 8 -10.05 -1.94 4.38
N GLN A 9 -8.76 -1.61 4.45
CA GLN A 9 -8.25 -0.48 5.22
C GLN A 9 -7.62 0.56 4.30
N ILE A 10 -7.90 1.83 4.57
CA ILE A 10 -7.29 2.96 3.89
C ILE A 10 -6.51 3.81 4.88
N TYR A 11 -5.21 3.99 4.62
CA TYR A 11 -4.36 4.92 5.36
C TYR A 11 -4.08 6.15 4.49
N THR A 12 -4.75 7.26 4.79
CA THR A 12 -4.70 8.49 4.00
C THR A 12 -4.24 9.71 4.80
N GLY A 13 -4.38 10.92 4.24
CA GLY A 13 -4.00 12.18 4.87
C GLY A 13 -2.58 12.64 4.59
N CYS A 14 -2.29 13.89 4.98
CA CYS A 14 -1.05 14.58 4.65
C CYS A 14 0.11 14.37 5.65
N GLY A 15 -0.18 13.77 6.80
CA GLY A 15 0.79 13.43 7.84
C GLY A 15 1.71 12.27 7.45
N LYS A 16 2.84 12.18 8.14
CA LYS A 16 3.74 11.03 8.08
C LYS A 16 3.10 9.85 8.81
N GLY A 17 3.29 8.64 8.28
CA GLY A 17 2.97 7.40 8.99
C GLY A 17 2.26 6.32 8.17
N LYS A 18 1.71 6.66 6.99
CA LYS A 18 0.78 5.78 6.26
C LYS A 18 1.44 4.46 5.88
N SER A 19 2.55 4.56 5.14
CA SER A 19 3.33 3.38 4.74
C SER A 19 3.92 2.65 5.95
N THR A 20 4.43 3.37 6.95
CA THR A 20 5.00 2.72 8.14
C THR A 20 3.96 1.96 8.95
N ALA A 21 2.72 2.45 9.05
CA ALA A 21 1.61 1.73 9.67
C ALA A 21 1.25 0.48 8.87
N ALA A 22 1.21 0.58 7.54
CA ALA A 22 0.99 -0.57 6.66
C ALA A 22 2.08 -1.64 6.82
N PHE A 23 3.36 -1.26 6.82
CA PHE A 23 4.46 -2.20 7.08
C PHE A 23 4.47 -2.74 8.52
N GLY A 24 4.01 -1.96 9.50
CA GLY A 24 3.80 -2.46 10.86
C GLY A 24 2.72 -3.56 10.92
N LEU A 25 1.64 -3.41 10.15
CA LEU A 25 0.63 -4.45 10.00
C LEU A 25 1.17 -5.68 9.26
N ALA A 26 2.00 -5.47 8.22
CA ALA A 26 2.71 -6.55 7.54
C ALA A 26 3.56 -7.37 8.51
N MET A 27 4.33 -6.70 9.37
CA MET A 27 5.15 -7.37 10.40
C MET A 27 4.27 -8.18 11.36
N ARG A 28 3.12 -7.63 11.79
CA ARG A 28 2.19 -8.34 12.68
C ARG A 28 1.60 -9.58 12.00
N CYS A 29 1.15 -9.47 10.76
CA CYS A 29 0.59 -10.59 10.01
C CYS A 29 1.64 -11.69 9.78
N ALA A 30 2.83 -11.32 9.29
CA ALA A 30 3.94 -12.25 9.07
C ALA A 30 4.40 -12.93 10.38
N GLY A 31 4.44 -12.19 11.49
CA GLY A 31 4.77 -12.75 12.82
C GLY A 31 3.77 -13.78 13.33
N ASN A 32 2.55 -13.81 12.78
CA ASN A 32 1.54 -14.84 13.04
C ASN A 32 1.48 -15.92 11.93
N GLY A 33 2.52 -16.01 11.09
CA GLY A 33 2.60 -16.99 10.01
C GLY A 33 1.73 -16.67 8.78
N GLY A 34 1.15 -15.48 8.70
CA GLY A 34 0.36 -15.06 7.55
C GLY A 34 1.22 -14.74 6.32
N ARG A 35 0.67 -15.01 5.13
CA ARG A 35 1.29 -14.69 3.84
C ARG A 35 1.01 -13.24 3.46
N VAL A 36 2.08 -12.45 3.42
CA VAL A 36 1.99 -11.00 3.18
C VAL A 36 2.61 -10.61 1.86
N PHE A 37 1.88 -9.80 1.11
CA PHE A 37 2.31 -9.20 -0.15
C PHE A 37 2.22 -7.68 -0.07
N VAL A 38 3.22 -7.00 -0.60
CA VAL A 38 3.26 -5.54 -0.69
C VAL A 38 3.59 -5.12 -2.11
N ILE A 39 2.76 -4.27 -2.68
CA ILE A 39 2.97 -3.63 -3.99
C ILE A 39 3.19 -2.14 -3.76
N GLN A 40 4.31 -1.60 -4.21
CA GLN A 40 4.65 -0.19 -4.05
C GLN A 40 4.62 0.55 -5.38
N PHE A 41 3.71 1.50 -5.50
CA PHE A 41 3.47 2.21 -6.76
C PHE A 41 4.40 3.42 -6.99
N GLN A 42 5.07 3.94 -5.95
CA GLN A 42 5.93 5.13 -6.05
C GLN A 42 7.39 4.95 -5.60
N LYS A 43 7.82 3.76 -5.16
CA LYS A 43 9.19 3.51 -4.69
C LYS A 43 9.99 2.66 -5.70
N ALA A 44 10.99 3.26 -6.35
CA ALA A 44 11.94 2.53 -7.20
C ALA A 44 13.22 2.11 -6.46
N ARG A 45 13.66 2.89 -5.48
CA ARG A 45 14.92 2.63 -4.75
C ARG A 45 14.68 1.66 -3.60
N GLU A 46 15.71 0.90 -3.26
CA GLU A 46 15.71 0.08 -2.06
C GLU A 46 15.64 0.96 -0.79
N CYS A 47 14.82 0.57 0.19
CA CYS A 47 14.70 1.20 1.50
C CYS A 47 14.76 0.16 2.64
N GLY A 48 14.82 0.64 3.90
CA GLY A 48 14.92 -0.22 5.08
C GLY A 48 13.81 -1.27 5.18
N GLU A 49 12.60 -0.95 4.72
CA GLU A 49 11.46 -1.87 4.70
C GLU A 49 11.70 -3.10 3.81
N HIS A 50 12.43 -2.99 2.69
CA HIS A 50 12.71 -4.13 1.80
C HIS A 50 13.60 -5.16 2.46
N ARG A 51 14.70 -4.69 3.08
CA ARG A 51 15.64 -5.55 3.82
C ARG A 51 14.99 -6.20 5.03
N SER A 52 14.01 -5.54 5.63
CA SER A 52 13.26 -6.09 6.76
C SER A 52 12.21 -7.09 6.28
N ALA A 53 11.51 -6.78 5.19
CA ALA A 53 10.52 -7.64 4.57
C ALA A 53 11.10 -9.00 4.15
N GLU A 54 12.29 -9.00 3.54
CA GLU A 54 12.99 -10.23 3.17
C GLU A 54 13.22 -11.17 4.37
N LYS A 55 13.71 -10.62 5.50
CA LYS A 55 13.92 -11.38 6.74
C LYS A 55 12.63 -11.91 7.36
N LEU A 56 11.52 -11.23 7.13
CA LEU A 56 10.20 -11.58 7.64
C LEU A 56 9.39 -12.47 6.69
N GLY A 57 9.93 -12.81 5.51
CA GLY A 57 9.20 -13.58 4.50
C GLY A 57 8.07 -12.80 3.82
N VAL A 58 8.12 -11.47 3.84
CA VAL A 58 7.15 -10.59 3.19
C VAL A 58 7.56 -10.33 1.74
N SER A 59 6.66 -10.65 0.80
CA SER A 59 6.91 -10.45 -0.63
C SER A 59 6.68 -8.99 -1.02
N VAL A 60 7.70 -8.30 -1.56
CA VAL A 60 7.58 -6.90 -1.98
C VAL A 60 7.84 -6.72 -3.47
N THR A 61 6.84 -6.23 -4.20
CA THR A 61 6.93 -5.84 -5.61
C THR A 61 6.93 -4.32 -5.74
N ARG A 62 7.78 -3.78 -6.61
CA ARG A 62 8.04 -2.33 -6.72
C ARG A 62 7.82 -1.83 -8.13
N CYS A 63 7.37 -0.58 -8.24
CA CYS A 63 7.31 0.11 -9.52
C CYS A 63 8.71 0.55 -9.93
N ALA A 64 9.21 0.00 -11.04
CA ALA A 64 10.51 0.36 -11.59
C ALA A 64 10.61 1.87 -11.95
N GLY A 65 9.50 2.50 -12.31
CA GLY A 65 9.45 3.94 -12.63
C GLY A 65 9.54 4.87 -11.40
N GLY A 66 9.35 4.35 -10.19
CA GLY A 66 9.45 5.12 -8.95
C GLY A 66 8.51 6.33 -8.88
N ARG A 67 8.97 7.43 -8.27
CA ARG A 67 8.21 8.70 -8.17
C ARG A 67 8.13 9.47 -9.49
N GLY A 68 8.79 9.00 -10.55
CA GLY A 68 9.10 9.79 -11.73
C GLY A 68 8.39 9.28 -12.98
N SER A 69 7.15 9.67 -13.18
CA SER A 69 6.53 9.98 -14.49
C SER A 69 5.04 10.19 -14.27
N SER A 70 4.67 11.43 -14.00
CA SER A 70 3.28 11.87 -14.11
C SER A 70 3.13 12.63 -15.43
N PRO A 71 2.14 12.28 -16.28
CA PRO A 71 1.32 11.07 -16.24
C PRO A 71 2.15 9.82 -16.58
N CYS A 72 1.75 8.66 -16.07
CA CYS A 72 2.33 7.41 -16.59
C CYS A 72 1.92 7.27 -18.06
N ALA A 73 2.89 7.00 -18.95
CA ALA A 73 2.61 6.80 -20.37
C ALA A 73 1.77 5.53 -20.67
N ARG A 74 1.70 4.60 -19.72
CA ARG A 74 0.98 3.32 -19.84
C ARG A 74 0.33 2.94 -18.51
N ARG A 75 -0.68 2.08 -18.57
CA ARG A 75 -1.31 1.45 -17.39
C ARG A 75 -0.26 0.70 -16.57
N CYS A 76 -0.32 0.83 -15.25
CA CYS A 76 0.66 0.22 -14.35
C CYS A 76 0.50 -1.31 -14.33
N PRO A 77 1.52 -2.10 -14.70
CA PRO A 77 1.44 -3.56 -14.70
C PRO A 77 1.30 -4.14 -13.28
N LEU A 78 1.68 -3.37 -12.26
CA LEU A 78 1.57 -3.80 -10.86
C LEU A 78 0.12 -3.99 -10.41
N LEU A 79 -0.83 -3.35 -11.07
CA LEU A 79 -2.23 -3.57 -10.75
C LEU A 79 -2.67 -4.98 -11.15
N SER A 80 -2.21 -5.48 -12.29
CA SER A 80 -2.44 -6.87 -12.70
C SER A 80 -1.82 -7.85 -11.70
N ALA A 81 -0.62 -7.55 -11.19
CA ALA A 81 0.01 -8.37 -10.17
C ALA A 81 -0.83 -8.46 -8.88
N ALA A 82 -1.59 -7.41 -8.52
CA ALA A 82 -2.50 -7.45 -7.38
C ALA A 82 -3.65 -8.46 -7.57
N PHE A 83 -4.25 -8.49 -8.77
CA PHE A 83 -5.25 -9.50 -9.13
C PHE A 83 -4.65 -10.90 -9.12
N ASP A 84 -3.46 -11.09 -9.70
CA ASP A 84 -2.77 -12.39 -9.71
C ASP A 84 -2.47 -12.90 -8.29
N ILE A 85 -2.09 -12.02 -7.36
CA ILE A 85 -1.86 -12.39 -5.96
C ILE A 85 -3.14 -12.91 -5.30
N PHE A 86 -4.26 -12.21 -5.52
CA PHE A 86 -5.55 -12.65 -5.01
C PHE A 86 -6.02 -13.96 -5.62
N GLU A 87 -5.84 -14.16 -6.92
CA GLU A 87 -6.28 -15.38 -7.61
C GLU A 87 -5.38 -16.59 -7.31
N ARG A 88 -4.06 -16.39 -7.21
CA ARG A 88 -3.08 -17.50 -7.29
C ARG A 88 -2.29 -17.72 -6.01
N GLN A 89 -2.12 -16.70 -5.18
CA GLN A 89 -1.11 -16.73 -4.10
C GLN A 89 -1.72 -16.78 -2.69
N SER A 90 -3.06 -16.80 -2.59
CA SER A 90 -3.81 -16.93 -1.33
C SER A 90 -3.28 -16.02 -0.23
N ALA A 91 -3.16 -14.72 -0.52
CA ALA A 91 -2.68 -13.73 0.42
C ALA A 91 -3.59 -13.62 1.66
N ASP A 92 -2.99 -13.65 2.85
CA ASP A 92 -3.68 -13.26 4.09
C ASP A 92 -3.73 -11.73 4.21
N LEU A 93 -2.71 -11.03 3.72
CA LEU A 93 -2.64 -9.56 3.66
C LEU A 93 -2.00 -9.08 2.36
N LEU A 94 -2.70 -8.22 1.63
CA LEU A 94 -2.16 -7.46 0.49
C LEU A 94 -2.11 -5.97 0.82
N ILE A 95 -0.95 -5.35 0.60
CA ILE A 95 -0.75 -3.90 0.80
C ILE A 95 -0.47 -3.25 -0.56
N LEU A 96 -1.25 -2.23 -0.89
CA LEU A 96 -1.10 -1.38 -2.06
C LEU A 96 -0.59 -0.01 -1.61
N ASP A 97 0.73 0.10 -1.48
CA ASP A 97 1.40 1.29 -0.96
C ASP A 97 1.52 2.38 -2.05
N GLU A 98 1.03 3.57 -1.73
CA GLU A 98 0.93 4.74 -2.60
C GLU A 98 0.05 4.54 -3.86
N ILE A 99 -0.94 3.64 -3.81
CA ILE A 99 -1.89 3.44 -4.91
C ILE A 99 -2.72 4.69 -5.21
N MET A 100 -3.07 5.50 -4.20
CA MET A 100 -3.78 6.76 -4.44
C MET A 100 -2.95 7.71 -5.31
N ALA A 101 -1.62 7.65 -5.21
CA ALA A 101 -0.76 8.42 -6.07
C ALA A 101 -0.71 7.87 -7.50
N ALA A 102 -0.73 6.55 -7.67
CA ALA A 102 -0.89 5.93 -8.99
C ALA A 102 -2.22 6.34 -9.66
N ILE A 103 -3.29 6.46 -8.89
CA ILE A 103 -4.59 6.95 -9.38
C ILE A 103 -4.49 8.41 -9.83
N ARG A 104 -3.93 9.29 -8.98
CA ARG A 104 -3.74 10.72 -9.33
C ARG A 104 -2.86 10.91 -10.57
N HIS A 105 -1.88 10.07 -10.80
CA HIS A 105 -0.99 10.15 -11.96
C HIS A 105 -1.56 9.45 -13.21
N GLY A 106 -2.77 8.90 -13.15
CA GLY A 106 -3.44 8.24 -14.27
C GLY A 106 -2.88 6.85 -14.60
N CYS A 107 -1.99 6.30 -13.76
CA CYS A 107 -1.38 4.99 -13.97
C CYS A 107 -2.34 3.84 -13.62
N VAL A 108 -3.29 4.10 -12.73
CA VAL A 108 -4.35 3.19 -12.27
C VAL A 108 -5.67 3.96 -12.36
N SER A 109 -6.69 3.41 -13.00
CA SER A 109 -8.01 4.06 -13.00
C SER A 109 -8.74 3.82 -11.67
N LEU A 110 -9.62 4.73 -11.27
CA LEU A 110 -10.47 4.54 -10.08
C LEU A 110 -11.36 3.30 -10.23
N SER A 111 -11.89 3.05 -11.44
CA SER A 111 -12.69 1.86 -11.74
C SER A 111 -11.90 0.57 -11.53
N ASP A 112 -10.62 0.52 -11.92
CA ASP A 112 -9.81 -0.68 -11.70
C ASP A 112 -9.51 -0.90 -10.20
N ALA A 113 -9.29 0.18 -9.44
CA ALA A 113 -9.09 0.08 -7.99
C ALA A 113 -10.35 -0.44 -7.29
N LEU A 114 -11.55 0.01 -7.70
CA LEU A 114 -12.84 -0.50 -7.21
C LEU A 114 -13.11 -1.95 -7.63
N ALA A 115 -12.69 -2.32 -8.84
CA ALA A 115 -12.78 -3.71 -9.30
C ALA A 115 -11.90 -4.64 -8.44
N LEU A 116 -10.71 -4.18 -8.04
CA LEU A 116 -9.83 -4.93 -7.15
C LEU A 116 -10.46 -5.15 -5.75
N LEU A 117 -11.16 -4.15 -5.20
CA LEU A 117 -11.91 -4.32 -3.95
C LEU A 117 -12.97 -5.43 -4.07
N SER A 118 -13.60 -5.53 -5.24
CA SER A 118 -14.67 -6.49 -5.51
C SER A 118 -14.14 -7.91 -5.81
N ALA A 119 -12.94 -8.01 -6.38
CA ALA A 119 -12.26 -9.27 -6.67
C ALA A 119 -11.51 -9.87 -5.45
N ARG A 120 -11.44 -9.13 -4.34
CA ARG A 120 -10.76 -9.55 -3.12
C ARG A 120 -11.36 -10.87 -2.58
N PRO A 121 -10.54 -11.90 -2.31
CA PRO A 121 -10.99 -13.11 -1.63
C PRO A 121 -11.50 -12.79 -0.23
N ARG A 122 -12.56 -13.47 0.20
CA ARG A 122 -13.25 -13.18 1.48
C ARG A 122 -12.31 -13.14 2.69
N GLY A 123 -11.30 -14.00 2.75
CA GLY A 123 -10.34 -14.07 3.87
C GLY A 123 -9.12 -13.15 3.76
N ALA A 124 -8.94 -12.42 2.65
CA ALA A 124 -7.75 -11.61 2.43
C ALA A 124 -7.94 -10.19 2.97
N GLU A 125 -7.05 -9.72 3.84
CA GLU A 125 -6.98 -8.32 4.28
C GLU A 125 -6.37 -7.45 3.16
N LEU A 126 -6.93 -6.26 2.93
CA LEU A 126 -6.41 -5.33 1.92
C LEU A 126 -6.14 -3.96 2.53
N VAL A 127 -4.91 -3.47 2.42
CA VAL A 127 -4.53 -2.12 2.85
C VAL A 127 -4.17 -1.28 1.64
N MET A 128 -4.74 -0.08 1.54
CA MET A 128 -4.41 0.90 0.51
C MET A 128 -3.85 2.16 1.17
N THR A 129 -2.74 2.68 0.67
CA THR A 129 -2.11 3.89 1.24
C THR A 129 -1.96 5.00 0.21
N GLY A 130 -1.96 6.23 0.74
CA GLY A 130 -1.58 7.41 -0.02
C GLY A 130 -2.43 8.61 0.33
N ARG A 131 -1.97 9.80 -0.07
CA ARG A 131 -2.67 11.07 0.21
C ARG A 131 -3.99 11.13 -0.57
N GLY A 132 -5.01 11.82 -0.05
CA GLY A 132 -6.25 12.13 -0.78
C GLY A 132 -6.93 10.90 -1.38
N ALA A 133 -7.37 9.96 -0.55
CA ALA A 133 -8.15 8.81 -1.01
C ALA A 133 -9.46 9.28 -1.67
N PRO A 134 -9.78 8.80 -2.89
CA PRO A 134 -11.07 9.05 -3.53
C PRO A 134 -12.25 8.62 -2.65
N GLU A 135 -13.33 9.42 -2.64
CA GLU A 135 -14.54 9.16 -1.84
C GLU A 135 -15.14 7.77 -2.11
N ALA A 136 -15.22 7.37 -3.38
CA ALA A 136 -15.71 6.04 -3.76
C ALA A 136 -14.90 4.88 -3.16
N LEU A 137 -13.59 5.06 -2.87
CA LEU A 137 -12.80 4.05 -2.16
C LEU A 137 -13.07 4.11 -0.65
N ILE A 138 -13.24 5.31 -0.10
CA ILE A 138 -13.56 5.52 1.33
C ILE A 138 -14.88 4.85 1.69
N GLU A 139 -15.93 5.05 0.88
CA GLU A 139 -17.26 4.45 1.09
C GLU A 139 -17.24 2.91 1.08
N ARG A 140 -16.25 2.31 0.43
CA ARG A 140 -16.10 0.85 0.27
C ARG A 140 -15.13 0.24 1.27
N ALA A 141 -14.43 1.05 2.06
CA ALA A 141 -13.47 0.60 3.05
C ALA A 141 -14.14 0.34 4.41
N ASP A 142 -13.74 -0.73 5.08
CA ASP A 142 -14.20 -1.04 6.43
C ASP A 142 -13.51 -0.15 7.49
N LEU A 143 -12.29 0.32 7.21
CA LEU A 143 -11.53 1.21 8.07
C LEU A 143 -10.84 2.30 7.25
N VAL A 144 -10.97 3.55 7.68
CA VAL A 144 -10.24 4.67 7.10
C VAL A 144 -9.55 5.46 8.21
N THR A 145 -8.24 5.58 8.13
CA THR A 145 -7.45 6.43 9.03
C THR A 145 -6.86 7.59 8.26
N GLU A 146 -7.19 8.81 8.68
CA GLU A 146 -6.56 10.03 8.18
C GLU A 146 -5.40 10.45 9.08
N MET A 147 -4.18 10.33 8.55
CA MET A 147 -3.00 10.86 9.22
C MET A 147 -2.91 12.36 8.96
N LYS A 148 -3.26 13.16 9.96
CA LYS A 148 -3.17 14.62 9.91
C LYS A 148 -1.76 15.08 10.26
N LYS A 149 -1.22 16.05 9.50
CA LYS A 149 0.06 16.69 9.81
C LYS A 149 -0.16 17.73 10.91
N ILE A 150 -0.07 17.32 12.18
CA ILE A 150 -0.17 18.24 13.32
C ILE A 150 1.12 19.05 13.47
N LYS A 151 2.28 18.37 13.40
CA LYS A 151 3.62 18.97 13.36
C LYS A 151 4.56 18.05 12.58
N HIS A 152 5.52 18.61 11.86
CA HIS A 152 6.56 17.83 11.19
C HIS A 152 7.88 18.62 11.18
N TYR A 153 8.99 18.01 11.63
CA TYR A 153 10.30 18.68 11.70
C TYR A 153 10.87 19.09 10.32
N TYR A 154 10.35 18.52 9.24
CA TYR A 154 10.62 19.03 7.89
C TYR A 154 10.22 20.50 7.71
N ASP A 155 9.15 20.94 8.38
CA ASP A 155 8.71 22.34 8.36
C ASP A 155 9.72 23.25 9.10
N GLU A 156 10.60 22.67 9.93
CA GLU A 156 11.73 23.34 10.59
C GLU A 156 13.05 23.17 9.79
N GLY A 157 12.98 22.69 8.54
CA GLY A 157 14.14 22.52 7.65
C GLY A 157 14.97 21.24 7.90
N ILE A 158 14.53 20.34 8.78
CA ILE A 158 15.24 19.09 9.04
C ILE A 158 15.01 18.11 7.87
N PRO A 159 16.08 17.66 7.18
CA PRO A 159 15.96 16.79 6.01
C PRO A 159 15.57 15.36 6.40
N ALA A 160 15.29 14.53 5.39
CA ALA A 160 15.01 13.12 5.57
C ALA A 160 16.21 12.36 6.17
N ARG A 161 15.95 11.48 7.13
CA ARG A 161 16.97 10.74 7.88
C ARG A 161 16.86 9.23 7.62
N ARG A 162 18.01 8.57 7.49
CA ARG A 162 18.10 7.12 7.35
C ARG A 162 17.54 6.42 8.59
N GLY A 163 16.72 5.38 8.37
CA GLY A 163 16.04 4.63 9.42
C GLY A 163 14.77 5.31 9.95
N VAL A 164 14.43 6.52 9.47
CA VAL A 164 13.28 7.30 9.94
C VAL A 164 12.37 7.71 8.79
N GLU A 165 12.92 8.20 7.68
CA GLU A 165 12.20 8.50 6.43
C GLU A 165 12.45 7.46 5.32
N PHE A 166 13.63 6.83 5.31
CA PHE A 166 14.06 5.85 4.30
C PHE A 166 15.10 4.85 4.82
#